data_AF-J9GRC6-F1
#
_entry.id   AF-J9GRC6-F1
#
_cell.length_a   1.000
_cell.length_b   1.000
_cell.length_c   1.000
_cell.angle_alpha   90.00
_cell.angle_beta   90.00
_cell.angle_gamma   90.00
#
_symmetry.space_group_name_H-M   'P 1'
#
loop_
_entity.id
_entity.type
_entity.pdbx_description
1 polymer ?
#
loop_
_entity_poly.entity_id
_entity_poly.type
_entity_poly.pdbx_seq_one_letter_code
_entity_poly.pdbx_strand_id
1 'polypeptide(L)'
;MKLNSLFILVSLFILSLTACDNDDNEFEAPTSRTVLIYVAGDNSLNSYVNENIKAIKRGIEQNGLNNGNLLIYTDDSHNAP
;
A
#
# COMPACT_ATOMS: atom_id res chain seq x y z
N MET A 1 16.71 37.16 -35.70
CA MET A 1 16.65 36.85 -34.24
C MET A 1 15.24 36.80 -33.66
N LYS A 2 14.29 37.67 -34.07
CA LYS A 2 12.91 37.69 -33.50
C LYS A 2 12.09 36.41 -33.76
N LEU A 3 12.23 35.80 -34.95
CA LEU A 3 11.49 34.56 -35.30
C LEU A 3 11.96 33.35 -34.46
N ASN A 4 13.26 33.18 -34.26
CA ASN A 4 13.82 32.15 -33.38
C ASN A 4 13.36 32.32 -31.93
N SER A 5 13.32 33.57 -31.44
CA SER A 5 12.84 33.86 -30.09
C SER A 5 11.36 33.52 -29.91
N LEU A 6 10.54 33.73 -30.94
CA LEU A 6 9.12 33.37 -30.92
C LEU A 6 8.93 31.84 -30.88
N PHE A 7 9.71 31.09 -31.68
CA PHE A 7 9.68 29.63 -31.67
C PHE A 7 10.08 29.05 -30.30
N ILE A 8 11.08 29.64 -29.65
CA ILE A 8 11.51 29.23 -28.30
C ILE A 8 10.39 29.49 -27.28
N LEU A 9 9.74 30.65 -27.36
CA LEU A 9 8.65 31.00 -26.44
C LEU A 9 7.43 30.08 -26.61
N VAL A 10 7.07 29.77 -27.85
CA VAL A 10 5.97 28.84 -28.18
C VAL A 10 6.30 27.42 -27.72
N SER A 11 7.55 26.97 -27.90
CA SER A 11 8.00 25.66 -27.42
C SER A 11 7.94 25.56 -25.89
N LEU A 12 8.41 26.57 -25.16
CA LEU A 12 8.30 26.62 -23.70
C LEU A 12 6.83 26.62 -23.25
N PHE A 13 5.95 27.33 -23.95
CA PHE A 13 4.53 27.38 -23.64
C PHE A 13 3.88 26.00 -23.83
N ILE A 14 4.18 25.29 -24.92
CA ILE A 14 3.66 23.94 -25.16
C ILE A 14 4.18 22.95 -24.10
N LEU A 15 5.46 23.03 -23.71
CA LEU A 15 6.03 22.18 -22.65
C LEU A 15 5.38 22.43 -21.28
N SER A 16 4.93 23.67 -21.01
CA SER A 16 4.20 23.98 -19.77
C SER A 16 2.77 23.44 -19.75
N LEU A 17 2.18 23.12 -20.91
CA LEU A 17 0.84 22.54 -21.02
C LEU A 17 0.83 21.02 -20.83
N THR A 18 1.98 20.34 -20.99
CA THR A 18 2.12 18.89 -20.80
C THR A 18 2.65 18.49 -19.41
N ALA A 19 2.89 19.46 -18.53
CA ALA A 19 3.42 19.25 -17.19
C ALA A 19 2.33 19.03 -16.12
N CYS A 20 1.05 18.91 -16.53
CA CYS A 20 0.06 18.28 -15.66
C CYS A 20 0.36 16.79 -15.62
N ASP A 21 1.14 16.42 -14.61
CA ASP A 21 1.08 15.08 -14.05
C ASP A 21 -0.37 14.91 -13.59
N ASN A 22 -1.17 14.22 -14.39
CA ASN A 22 -2.29 13.52 -13.82
C ASN A 22 -1.63 12.43 -12.98
N ASP A 23 -1.31 12.79 -11.75
CA ASP A 23 -1.42 11.89 -10.62
C ASP A 23 -2.89 11.43 -10.66
N ASP A 24 -3.18 10.53 -11.60
CA ASP A 24 -4.18 9.51 -11.48
C ASP A 24 -3.70 8.67 -10.29
N ASN A 25 -3.73 9.29 -9.11
CA ASN A 25 -3.89 8.61 -7.87
C ASN A 25 -5.18 7.85 -8.11
N GLU A 26 -5.06 6.60 -8.56
CA GLU A 26 -6.05 5.58 -8.26
C GLU A 26 -6.21 5.70 -6.75
N PHE A 27 -7.18 6.53 -6.33
CA PHE A 27 -7.61 6.58 -4.97
C PHE A 27 -8.10 5.17 -4.73
N GLU A 28 -7.27 4.35 -4.07
CA GLU A 28 -7.67 3.01 -3.68
C GLU A 28 -9.05 3.16 -3.06
N ALA A 29 -10.03 2.48 -3.67
CA ALA A 29 -11.41 2.65 -3.27
C ALA A 29 -11.49 2.47 -1.75
N PRO A 30 -12.12 3.41 -1.01
CA PRO A 30 -12.08 3.39 0.44
C PRO A 30 -12.54 2.03 0.96
N THR A 31 -11.67 1.36 1.72
CA THR A 31 -11.91 -0.01 2.18
C THR A 31 -12.97 0.01 3.27
N SER A 32 -13.84 -0.99 3.28
CA SER A 32 -14.98 -1.01 4.22
C SER A 32 -14.55 -1.22 5.67
N ARG A 33 -13.37 -1.85 5.88
CA ARG A 33 -12.84 -2.22 7.18
C ARG A 33 -11.35 -2.51 7.08
N THR A 34 -10.58 -2.00 8.05
CA THR A 34 -9.22 -2.46 8.35
C THR A 34 -9.23 -3.20 9.67
N VAL A 35 -8.69 -4.42 9.70
CA VAL A 35 -8.50 -5.22 10.91
C VAL A 35 -7.01 -5.30 11.23
N LEU A 36 -6.64 -5.01 12.48
CA LEU A 36 -5.30 -5.28 13.01
C LEU A 36 -5.39 -6.51 13.93
N ILE A 37 -4.62 -7.54 13.60
CA ILE A 37 -4.35 -8.66 14.51
C ILE A 37 -3.01 -8.38 15.18
N TYR A 38 -3.06 -8.05 16.47
CA TYR A 38 -1.89 -7.87 17.31
C TYR A 38 -1.64 -9.15 18.11
N VAL A 39 -0.48 -9.79 17.90
CA VAL A 39 -0.11 -11.03 18.59
C VAL A 39 1.06 -10.73 19.53
N ALA A 40 0.76 -10.68 20.83
CA ALA A 40 1.77 -10.69 21.89
C ALA A 40 2.29 -12.12 22.06
N GLY A 41 3.22 -12.52 21.20
CA GLY A 41 3.68 -13.90 21.02
C GLY A 41 4.99 -14.24 21.73
N ASP A 42 5.68 -13.27 22.36
CA ASP A 42 6.92 -13.50 23.12
C ASP A 42 6.61 -14.09 24.50
N ASN A 43 6.12 -15.33 24.50
CA ASN A 43 5.81 -16.12 25.69
C ASN A 43 5.73 -17.60 25.32
N SER A 44 5.28 -18.45 26.25
CA SER A 44 5.17 -19.90 26.05
C SER A 44 4.20 -20.32 24.92
N LEU A 45 3.43 -19.39 24.35
CA LEU A 45 2.54 -19.62 23.22
C LEU A 45 3.17 -19.27 21.86
N ASN A 46 4.45 -18.86 21.82
CA ASN A 46 5.14 -18.44 20.59
C ASN A 46 5.00 -19.44 19.43
N SER A 47 5.08 -20.73 19.74
CA SER A 47 4.97 -21.81 18.75
C SER A 47 3.63 -21.81 17.99
N TYR A 48 2.56 -21.28 18.59
CA TYR A 48 1.23 -21.19 17.97
C TYR A 48 1.07 -19.98 17.03
N VAL A 49 1.94 -18.97 17.10
CA VAL A 49 1.84 -17.75 16.27
C VAL A 49 1.82 -18.11 14.79
N ASN A 50 2.78 -18.95 14.36
CA ASN A 50 2.88 -19.40 12.98
C ASN A 50 1.70 -20.27 12.53
N GLU A 51 1.16 -21.10 13.43
CA GLU A 51 -0.02 -21.93 13.13
C GLU A 51 -1.27 -21.07 12.91
N ASN A 52 -1.46 -20.05 13.75
CA ASN A 52 -2.56 -19.09 13.62
C ASN A 52 -2.46 -18.28 12.32
N ILE A 53 -1.26 -17.80 11.97
CA ILE A 53 -1.05 -17.06 10.71
C ILE A 53 -1.34 -17.96 9.50
N LYS A 54 -0.95 -19.24 9.53
CA LYS A 54 -1.31 -20.20 8.47
C LYS A 54 -2.82 -20.39 8.35
N ALA A 55 -3.52 -20.49 9.47
CA ALA A 55 -4.98 -20.60 9.48
C ALA A 55 -5.66 -19.34 8.90
N ILE A 56 -5.17 -18.15 9.28
CA ILE A 56 -5.65 -16.87 8.73
C ILE A 56 -5.44 -16.81 7.21
N LYS A 57 -4.23 -17.14 6.73
CA LYS A 57 -3.93 -17.17 5.29
C LYS A 57 -4.88 -18.08 4.52
N ARG A 58 -5.14 -19.29 5.01
CA ARG A 58 -6.11 -20.21 4.40
C ARG A 58 -7.52 -19.61 4.36
N GLY A 59 -7.95 -18.94 5.42
CA GLY A 59 -9.25 -18.27 5.47
C GLY A 59 -9.38 -17.17 4.40
N ILE A 60 -8.31 -16.41 4.17
CA ILE A 60 -8.25 -15.37 3.13
C ILE A 60 -8.23 -15.98 1.74
N GLU A 61 -7.42 -17.02 1.50
CA GLU A 61 -7.38 -17.74 0.22
C GLU A 61 -8.76 -18.30 -0.16
N GLN A 62 -9.55 -18.72 0.82
CA GLN A 62 -10.89 -19.28 0.61
C GLN A 62 -11.98 -18.22 0.40
N ASN A 63 -11.94 -17.09 1.13
CA ASN A 63 -13.07 -16.16 1.22
C ASN A 63 -12.77 -14.72 0.80
N GLY A 64 -11.49 -14.38 0.58
CA GLY A 64 -11.03 -13.01 0.37
C GLY A 64 -11.22 -12.13 1.62
N LEU A 65 -11.05 -10.81 1.43
CA LEU A 65 -11.17 -9.80 2.50
C LEU A 65 -12.38 -8.88 2.34
N ASN A 66 -13.26 -9.13 1.36
CA ASN A 66 -14.44 -8.29 1.07
C ASN A 66 -14.10 -6.79 0.95
N ASN A 67 -13.11 -6.45 0.11
CA ASN A 67 -12.58 -5.09 -0.07
C ASN A 67 -12.15 -4.43 1.26
N GLY A 68 -11.66 -5.23 2.21
CA GLY A 68 -11.09 -4.79 3.46
C GLY A 68 -9.58 -5.05 3.54
N ASN A 69 -8.95 -4.49 4.55
CA ASN A 69 -7.52 -4.66 4.84
C ASN A 69 -7.32 -5.54 6.07
N LEU A 70 -6.27 -6.35 6.05
CA LEU A 70 -5.81 -7.09 7.21
C LEU A 70 -4.32 -6.83 7.45
N LEU A 71 -4.01 -6.29 8.62
CA LEU A 71 -2.65 -6.10 9.11
C LEU A 71 -2.39 -7.08 10.25
N ILE A 72 -1.20 -7.65 10.29
CA ILE A 72 -0.78 -8.56 11.36
C ILE A 72 0.54 -8.04 11.92
N TYR A 73 0.56 -7.79 13.23
CA TYR A 73 1.78 -7.53 13.98
C TYR A 73 2.03 -8.69 14.92
N THR A 74 3.26 -9.20 14.91
CA THR A 74 3.71 -10.26 15.81
C THR A 74 4.93 -9.79 16.59
N ASP A 75 4.78 -9.78 17.90
CA ASP A 75 5.91 -9.73 18.83
C ASP A 75 6.28 -11.19 19.12
N ASP A 76 7.18 -11.77 18.33
CA ASP A 76 7.60 -13.16 18.50
C ASP A 76 8.95 -13.22 19.21
N SER A 77 9.15 -14.27 20.03
CA SER A 77 10.46 -14.53 20.62
C SER A 77 11.45 -14.68 19.46
N HIS A 78 12.50 -13.85 19.43
CA HIS A 78 13.57 -13.74 18.42
C HIS A 78 13.42 -12.66 17.35
N ASN A 79 12.25 -12.03 17.17
CA ASN A 79 12.11 -10.79 16.38
C ASN A 79 11.82 -9.60 17.30
N ALA A 80 12.76 -9.30 18.20
CA ALA A 80 12.76 -7.99 18.87
C ALA A 80 12.97 -6.88 17.82
N PRO A 81 12.33 -5.70 17.96
CA PRO A 81 12.51 -4.59 17.04
C PRO A 81 13.97 -4.09 16.95
#